data_AF-A0A4C2ACD5-F1
#
_entry.id   AF-A0A4C2ACD5-F1
#
_cell.length_a   1.000
_cell.length_b   1.000
_cell.length_c   1.000
_cell.angle_alpha   90.00
_cell.angle_beta   90.00
_cell.angle_gamma   90.00
#
_symmetry.space_group_name_H-M   'P 1'
#
loop_
_entity.id
_entity.type
_entity.pdbx_description
1 polymer ?
#
loop_
_entity_poly.entity_id
_entity_poly.type
_entity_poly.pdbx_seq_one_letter_code
_entity_poly.pdbx_strand_id
1 'polypeptide(L)'
;MEPITTRRYNTNKADWTEFCLQLRNTLQKYGIAEKVERTKRPEDLEANSREYIAAIQEVCEEIFPKIGQRKTKANPPWWTAELSALKKDVLRKKRRIRNAAPTRKKAVIEDYLTAKTIYTQKAEIAQTESWKE
;
A
#
# COMPACT_ATOMS: atom_id res chain seq x y z
N MET A 1 -7.56 9.20 8.43
CA MET A 1 -6.59 8.08 8.35
C MET A 1 -5.32 8.66 7.76
N GLU A 2 -4.23 8.72 8.51
CA GLU A 2 -3.00 9.35 8.03
C GLU A 2 -2.34 8.52 6.91
N PRO A 3 -1.76 9.18 5.89
CA PRO A 3 -1.06 8.47 4.83
C PRO A 3 0.18 7.76 5.40
N ILE A 4 0.29 6.45 5.14
CA ILE A 4 1.39 5.58 5.61
C ILE A 4 2.75 6.00 5.00
N THR A 5 2.74 6.77 3.91
CA THR A 5 3.93 7.22 3.18
C THR A 5 3.74 8.60 2.59
N THR A 6 4.84 9.35 2.45
CA THR A 6 4.92 10.62 1.72
C THR A 6 4.91 10.43 0.19
N ARG A 7 5.05 9.18 -0.29
CA ARG A 7 5.03 8.87 -1.73
C ARG A 7 3.59 8.79 -2.24
N ARG A 8 3.27 9.58 -3.27
CA ARG A 8 1.93 9.63 -3.90
C ARG A 8 1.78 8.65 -5.06
N TYR A 9 2.82 8.49 -5.88
CA TYR A 9 2.78 7.75 -7.14
C TYR A 9 3.64 6.50 -7.09
N ASN A 10 3.20 5.44 -7.78
CA ASN A 10 3.95 4.19 -7.88
C ASN A 10 4.93 4.25 -9.05
N THR A 11 6.11 4.80 -8.80
CA THR A 11 7.17 4.99 -9.80
C THR A 11 7.79 3.68 -10.31
N ASN A 12 7.56 2.55 -9.63
CA ASN A 12 8.02 1.23 -10.11
C ASN A 12 7.22 0.72 -11.32
N LYS A 13 6.01 1.27 -11.52
CA LYS A 13 5.13 0.93 -12.66
C LYS A 13 5.01 2.08 -13.66
N ALA A 14 5.88 3.08 -13.54
CA ALA A 14 5.89 4.24 -14.40
C ALA A 14 6.43 3.87 -15.80
N ASP A 15 5.72 4.27 -16.84
CA ASP A 15 6.30 4.40 -18.18
C ASP A 15 7.01 5.76 -18.29
N TRP A 16 8.32 5.75 -18.13
CA TRP A 16 9.14 6.96 -18.19
C TRP A 16 9.24 7.52 -19.61
N THR A 17 9.03 6.70 -20.64
CA THR A 17 9.09 7.13 -22.04
C THR A 17 7.85 7.96 -22.36
N GLU A 18 6.67 7.44 -21.97
CA GLU A 18 5.40 8.16 -22.09
C GLU A 18 5.41 9.45 -21.26
N PHE A 19 5.92 9.38 -20.03
CA PHE A 19 6.09 10.56 -19.16
C PHE A 19 6.93 11.66 -19.82
N CYS A 20 8.09 11.33 -20.35
CA CYS A 20 8.96 12.30 -21.02
C CYS A 20 8.29 12.94 -22.23
N LEU A 21 7.53 12.15 -23.01
CA LEU A 21 6.82 12.65 -24.19
C LEU A 21 5.68 13.59 -23.79
N GLN A 22 4.82 13.19 -22.85
CA GLN A 22 3.72 14.03 -22.40
C GLN A 22 4.21 15.28 -21.68
N LEU A 23 5.22 15.18 -20.82
CA LEU A 23 5.79 16.35 -20.15
C LEU A 23 6.30 17.37 -21.18
N ARG A 24 7.01 16.93 -22.23
CA ARG A 24 7.46 17.83 -23.29
C ARG A 24 6.29 18.53 -23.98
N ASN A 25 5.24 17.79 -24.32
CA ASN A 25 4.05 18.35 -24.96
C ASN A 25 3.34 19.36 -24.04
N THR A 26 3.22 19.06 -22.75
CA THR A 26 2.59 19.93 -21.75
C THR A 26 3.40 21.21 -21.54
N LEU A 27 4.73 21.10 -21.43
CA LEU A 27 5.61 22.27 -21.32
C LEU A 27 5.54 23.16 -22.56
N GLN A 28 5.46 22.57 -23.75
CA GLN A 28 5.30 23.29 -25.02
C GLN A 28 3.91 23.95 -25.12
N LYS A 29 2.85 23.24 -24.74
CA LYS A 29 1.46 23.75 -24.71
C LYS A 29 1.33 24.98 -23.81
N TYR A 30 1.99 24.98 -22.66
CA TYR A 30 1.97 26.11 -21.73
C TYR A 30 3.03 27.19 -22.03
N GLY A 31 3.91 26.96 -23.02
CA GLY A 31 4.97 27.89 -23.40
C GLY A 31 5.94 28.19 -22.25
N ILE A 32 6.11 27.25 -21.31
CA ILE A 32 6.82 27.54 -20.05
C ILE A 32 8.30 27.87 -20.31
N ALA A 33 8.93 27.21 -21.29
CA ALA A 33 10.31 27.51 -21.69
C ALA A 33 10.47 28.97 -22.17
N GLU A 34 9.56 29.46 -23.02
CA GLU A 34 9.61 30.85 -23.50
C GLU A 34 9.35 31.86 -22.38
N LYS A 35 8.45 31.54 -21.44
CA LYS A 35 8.19 32.40 -20.28
C LYS A 35 9.43 32.54 -19.41
N VAL A 36 10.14 31.43 -19.15
CA VAL A 36 11.39 31.42 -18.38
C VAL A 36 12.46 32.27 -19.06
N GLU A 37 12.64 32.15 -20.38
CA GLU A 37 13.61 32.97 -21.12
C GLU A 37 13.31 34.47 -21.08
N ARG A 38 12.03 34.86 -21.06
CA ARG A 38 11.60 36.28 -21.03
C ARG A 38 11.62 36.89 -19.63
N THR A 39 11.91 36.09 -18.60
CA THR A 39 11.83 36.50 -17.20
C THR A 39 12.95 37.48 -16.84
N LYS A 40 12.60 38.64 -16.28
CA LYS A 40 13.56 39.69 -15.87
C LYS A 40 13.54 39.97 -14.38
N ARG A 41 12.47 39.63 -13.67
CA ARG A 41 12.28 39.91 -12.25
C ARG A 41 12.25 38.61 -11.44
N PRO A 42 12.72 38.62 -10.18
CA PRO A 42 12.71 37.44 -9.34
C PRO A 42 11.30 36.96 -8.97
N GLU A 43 10.31 37.85 -8.90
CA GLU A 43 8.92 37.48 -8.61
C GLU A 43 8.31 36.63 -9.74
N ASP A 44 8.69 36.92 -10.99
CA ASP A 44 8.26 36.18 -12.17
C ASP A 44 8.86 34.76 -12.19
N LEU A 45 10.02 34.55 -11.58
CA LEU A 45 10.67 33.24 -11.47
C LEU A 45 9.87 32.29 -10.56
N GLU A 46 9.36 32.79 -9.45
CA GLU A 46 8.53 32.02 -8.52
C GLU A 46 7.20 31.61 -9.17
N ALA A 47 6.60 32.51 -9.97
CA ALA A 47 5.41 32.19 -10.77
C ALA A 47 5.69 31.08 -11.79
N ASN A 48 6.80 31.18 -12.52
CA ASN A 48 7.20 30.15 -13.49
C ASN A 48 7.50 28.80 -12.81
N SER A 49 8.13 28.80 -11.64
CA SER A 49 8.38 27.60 -10.83
C SER A 49 7.07 26.90 -10.49
N ARG A 50 6.05 27.65 -10.05
CA ARG A 50 4.72 27.10 -9.76
C ARG A 50 4.03 26.52 -10.99
N GLU A 51 4.12 27.20 -12.14
CA GLU A 51 3.59 26.66 -13.40
C GLU A 51 4.30 25.38 -13.82
N TYR A 52 5.62 25.31 -13.66
CA TYR A 52 6.40 24.12 -13.98
C TYR A 52 6.05 22.94 -13.07
N ILE A 53 5.91 23.21 -11.77
CA ILE A 53 5.46 22.21 -10.78
C ILE A 53 4.05 21.73 -11.12
N ALA A 54 3.13 22.63 -11.49
CA ALA A 54 1.77 22.28 -11.86
C ALA A 54 1.74 21.37 -13.10
N ALA A 55 2.54 21.69 -14.13
CA ALA A 55 2.66 20.85 -15.33
C ALA A 55 3.22 19.45 -15.01
N ILE A 56 4.22 19.35 -14.13
CA ILE A 56 4.72 18.04 -13.67
C ILE A 56 3.62 17.28 -12.92
N GLN A 57 2.89 17.94 -12.03
CA GLN A 57 1.83 17.31 -11.24
C GLN A 57 0.69 16.80 -12.11
N GLU A 58 0.29 17.56 -13.13
CA GLU A 58 -0.73 17.17 -14.12
C GLU A 58 -0.31 15.87 -14.83
N VAL A 59 0.89 15.85 -15.42
CA VAL A 59 1.40 14.67 -16.14
C VAL A 59 1.59 13.46 -15.20
N CYS A 60 2.04 13.69 -13.97
CA CYS A 60 2.14 12.62 -12.96
C CYS A 60 0.76 12.03 -12.63
N GLU A 61 -0.29 12.86 -12.57
CA GLU A 61 -1.64 12.43 -12.22
C GLU A 61 -2.30 11.63 -13.35
N GLU A 62 -1.98 11.95 -14.60
CA GLU A 62 -2.49 11.24 -15.78
C GLU A 62 -1.78 9.89 -15.99
N ILE A 63 -0.45 9.86 -15.88
CA ILE A 63 0.34 8.69 -16.27
C ILE A 63 0.58 7.75 -15.10
N PHE A 64 0.92 8.28 -13.92
CA PHE A 64 1.37 7.41 -12.86
C PHE A 64 0.23 6.83 -12.03
N PRO A 65 0.19 5.49 -11.86
CA PRO A 65 -0.76 4.90 -10.95
C PRO A 65 -0.49 5.40 -9.53
N LYS A 66 -1.52 5.94 -8.88
CA LYS A 66 -1.44 6.33 -7.46
C LYS A 66 -1.07 5.11 -6.62
N ILE A 67 -0.24 5.34 -5.59
CA ILE A 67 -0.01 4.31 -4.57
C ILE A 67 -1.34 4.10 -3.87
N GLY A 68 -1.99 2.97 -4.17
CA GLY A 68 -3.19 2.57 -3.47
C GLY A 68 -2.89 2.37 -1.99
N GLN A 69 -3.84 2.77 -1.14
CA GLN A 69 -3.93 2.23 0.20
C GLN A 69 -3.92 0.71 0.08
N ARG A 70 -3.14 0.02 0.93
CA ARG A 70 -3.18 -1.45 0.98
C ARG A 70 -4.63 -1.84 1.26
N LYS A 71 -5.34 -2.35 0.25
CA LYS A 71 -6.70 -2.86 0.42
C LYS A 71 -6.62 -3.97 1.45
N THR A 72 -6.90 -3.66 2.71
CA THR A 72 -7.24 -4.69 3.68
C THR A 72 -8.53 -5.26 3.16
N LYS A 73 -8.48 -6.49 2.61
CA LYS A 73 -9.72 -7.22 2.30
C LYS A 73 -10.56 -7.12 3.57
N ALA A 74 -11.75 -6.52 3.45
CA ALA A 74 -12.69 -6.48 4.54
C ALA A 74 -12.85 -7.93 5.04
N ASN A 75 -12.77 -8.12 6.35
CA ASN A 75 -12.96 -9.45 6.87
C ASN A 75 -14.39 -9.91 6.51
N PRO A 76 -14.61 -11.22 6.25
CA PRO A 76 -15.95 -11.73 6.01
C PRO A 76 -16.92 -11.39 7.16
N PRO A 77 -18.24 -11.33 6.92
CA PRO A 77 -19.23 -11.00 7.95
C PRO A 77 -19.15 -11.89 9.21
N TRP A 78 -18.83 -13.17 9.04
CA TRP A 78 -18.64 -14.15 10.12
C TRP A 78 -17.32 -14.02 10.89
N TRP A 79 -16.46 -13.07 10.51
CA TRP A 79 -15.13 -12.93 11.07
C TRP A 79 -15.11 -12.07 12.32
N THR A 80 -15.03 -12.72 13.47
CA THR A 80 -15.09 -12.05 14.77
C THR A 80 -13.72 -11.56 15.28
N ALA A 81 -13.74 -10.69 16.30
CA ALA A 81 -12.53 -10.27 17.01
C ALA A 81 -11.82 -11.46 17.69
N GLU A 82 -12.58 -12.45 18.16
CA GLU A 82 -12.05 -13.67 18.76
C GLU A 82 -11.26 -14.50 17.75
N LEU A 83 -11.80 -14.74 16.55
CA LEU A 83 -11.09 -15.42 15.46
C LEU A 83 -9.82 -14.67 15.07
N SER A 84 -9.86 -13.34 15.09
CA SER A 84 -8.67 -12.51 14.86
C SER A 84 -7.59 -12.72 15.92
N ALA A 85 -7.98 -12.83 17.20
CA ALA A 85 -7.05 -13.11 18.30
C ALA A 85 -6.44 -14.52 18.19
N LEU A 86 -7.26 -15.53 17.90
CA LEU A 86 -6.82 -16.92 17.69
C LEU A 86 -5.85 -17.02 16.51
N LYS A 87 -6.18 -16.41 15.37
CA LYS A 87 -5.28 -16.36 14.22
C LYS A 87 -3.94 -15.71 14.55
N LYS A 88 -3.94 -14.60 15.31
CA LYS A 88 -2.71 -13.95 15.77
C LYS A 88 -1.88 -14.87 16.67
N ASP A 89 -2.52 -15.61 17.57
CA ASP A 89 -1.83 -16.55 18.46
C ASP A 89 -1.23 -17.74 17.69
N VAL A 90 -1.97 -18.33 16.75
CA VAL A 90 -1.47 -19.39 15.85
C VAL A 90 -0.24 -18.92 15.08
N LEU A 91 -0.26 -17.70 14.53
CA LEU A 91 0.89 -17.12 13.83
C LEU A 91 2.07 -16.87 14.78
N ARG A 92 1.81 -16.42 16.01
CA ARG A 92 2.83 -16.22 17.04
C ARG A 92 3.51 -17.56 17.39
N LYS A 93 2.74 -18.61 17.67
CA LYS A 93 3.24 -19.96 17.97
C LYS A 93 4.01 -20.55 16.79
N LYS A 94 3.51 -20.39 15.55
CA LYS A 94 4.23 -20.79 14.33
C LYS A 94 5.61 -20.12 14.22
N ARG A 95 5.69 -18.82 14.52
CA ARG A 95 6.97 -18.07 14.48
C ARG A 95 7.95 -18.57 15.55
N ARG A 96 7.47 -18.95 16.74
CA ARG A 96 8.31 -19.48 17.83
C ARG A 96 9.06 -20.76 17.43
N ILE A 97 8.48 -21.62 16.58
CA ILE A 97 9.10 -22.87 16.13
C ILE A 97 10.47 -22.62 15.46
N ARG A 98 10.63 -21.51 14.73
CA ARG A 98 11.87 -21.20 13.99
C ARG A 98 13.09 -21.09 14.92
N ASN A 99 12.92 -20.45 16.07
CA ASN A 99 14.00 -20.16 17.00
C ASN A 99 13.99 -21.09 18.22
N ALA A 100 13.16 -22.14 18.22
CA ALA A 100 13.07 -23.05 19.35
C ALA A 100 14.31 -23.96 19.42
N ALA A 101 14.90 -24.06 20.61
CA ALA A 101 15.97 -25.01 20.89
C ALA A 101 15.51 -26.46 20.60
N PRO A 102 16.37 -27.34 20.08
CA PRO A 102 15.99 -28.71 19.68
C PRO A 102 15.24 -29.49 20.77
N THR A 103 15.68 -29.37 22.03
CA THR A 103 15.08 -30.04 23.20
C THR A 103 13.62 -29.66 23.46
N ARG A 104 13.23 -28.41 23.20
CA ARG A 104 11.86 -27.89 23.42
C ARG A 104 11.04 -27.79 22.13
N LYS A 105 11.65 -28.05 20.97
CA LYS A 105 11.02 -27.86 19.67
C LYS A 105 9.78 -28.74 19.49
N LYS A 106 9.80 -29.98 20.01
CA LYS A 106 8.65 -30.88 19.98
C LYS A 106 7.43 -30.29 20.70
N ALA A 107 7.60 -29.82 21.93
CA ALA A 107 6.54 -29.18 22.70
C ALA A 107 6.02 -27.89 22.03
N VAL A 108 6.91 -27.06 21.47
CA VAL A 108 6.51 -25.83 20.76
C VAL A 108 5.72 -26.13 19.48
N ILE A 109 6.03 -27.24 18.79
CA ILE A 109 5.27 -27.72 17.64
C ILE A 109 3.88 -28.20 18.08
N GLU A 110 3.80 -28.99 19.16
CA GLU A 110 2.54 -29.49 19.70
C GLU A 110 1.61 -28.35 20.11
N ASP A 111 2.13 -27.35 20.84
CA ASP A 111 1.42 -26.11 21.18
C ASP A 111 0.83 -25.41 19.95
N TYR A 112 1.60 -25.33 18.86
CA TYR A 112 1.16 -24.72 17.61
C TYR A 112 0.05 -25.55 16.96
N LEU A 113 0.18 -26.88 16.93
CA LEU A 113 -0.82 -27.77 16.35
C LEU A 113 -2.14 -27.67 17.11
N THR A 114 -2.11 -27.70 18.45
CA THR A 114 -3.31 -27.53 19.29
C THR A 114 -4.00 -26.20 19.02
N ALA A 115 -3.24 -25.10 19.01
CA ALA A 115 -3.81 -23.78 18.71
C ALA A 115 -4.37 -23.69 17.28
N LYS A 116 -3.70 -24.33 16.31
CA LYS A 116 -4.15 -24.39 14.92
C LYS A 116 -5.49 -25.12 14.81
N THR A 117 -5.63 -26.28 15.46
CA THR A 117 -6.85 -27.09 15.46
C THR A 117 -8.03 -26.32 16.07
N ILE A 118 -7.82 -25.65 17.21
CA ILE A 118 -8.84 -24.83 17.85
C ILE A 118 -9.29 -23.70 16.92
N TYR A 119 -8.34 -22.99 16.31
CA TYR A 119 -8.65 -21.91 15.37
C TYR A 119 -9.41 -22.42 14.14
N THR A 120 -9.00 -23.55 13.54
CA THR A 120 -9.67 -24.10 12.37
C THR A 120 -11.10 -24.52 12.69
N GLN A 121 -11.32 -25.21 13.80
CA GLN A 121 -12.66 -25.62 14.25
C GLN A 121 -13.57 -24.40 14.45
N LYS A 122 -13.10 -23.37 15.18
CA LYS A 122 -13.91 -22.17 15.40
C LYS A 122 -14.17 -21.38 14.12
N ALA A 123 -13.20 -21.34 13.20
CA ALA A 123 -13.38 -20.66 11.92
C ALA A 123 -14.40 -21.39 11.03
N GLU A 124 -14.37 -22.72 11.00
CA GLU A 124 -15.35 -23.54 10.28
C GLU A 124 -16.76 -23.38 10.85
N ILE A 125 -16.90 -23.43 12.18
CA ILE A 125 -18.19 -23.21 12.86
C ILE A 125 -18.75 -21.84 12.50
N ALA A 126 -17.99 -20.77 12.73
CA ALA A 126 -18.42 -19.40 12.43
C ALA A 126 -18.77 -19.22 10.94
N GLN A 127 -17.99 -19.82 10.05
CA GLN A 127 -18.28 -19.80 8.64
C GLN A 127 -19.59 -20.52 8.33
N THR A 128 -19.86 -21.69 8.92
CA THR A 128 -21.08 -22.49 8.67
C THR A 128 -22.34 -21.89 9.29
N GLU A 129 -22.25 -21.31 10.49
CA GLU A 129 -23.37 -20.66 11.19
C GLU A 129 -23.85 -19.42 10.43
N SER A 130 -22.93 -18.70 9.80
CA SER A 130 -23.25 -17.54 8.97
C SER A 130 -24.08 -17.84 7.71
N TRP A 131 -24.27 -19.10 7.34
CA TRP A 131 -25.19 -19.50 6.26
C TRP A 131 -26.59 -19.89 6.76
N LYS A 132 -26.78 -19.99 8.08
CA LYS A 132 -28.06 -20.39 8.70
C LYS A 132 -28.91 -19.20 9.15
N GLU A 133 -28.32 -18.01 9.21
CA GLU A 133 -29.00 -16.71 9.33
C GLU A 133 -29.36 -16.15 7.95
#